data_AF-A0A7J6JR14-F1
#
_entry.id   AF-A0A7J6JR14-F1
#
_cell.length_a   1.000
_cell.length_b   1.000
_cell.length_c   1.000
_cell.angle_alpha   90.00
_cell.angle_beta   90.00
_cell.angle_gamma   90.00
#
_symmetry.space_group_name_H-M   'P 1'
#
loop_
_entity.id
_entity.type
_entity.pdbx_description
1 polymer ?
#
loop_
_entity_poly.entity_id
_entity_poly.type
_entity_poly.pdbx_seq_one_letter_code
_entity_poly.pdbx_strand_id
1 'polypeptide(L)'
;MLINGLNLPPFISPPCCGDERQCQESGSHQCLPQPLVACASIIRMWQANSPDNKAFIWRTIYMEQQKLLHEHESYEKETLIAAVQAAVLYTILHIEEVASIPKHYVRSLLITVGTMTFSMMNVRDMDYCHQTDEVPSRHEWICNQSMWRVTSFSYALNELLHIAKIPSSGNGGGPCRRVHLPSTRSLWTAKSNLEWQRQYAKQLSKRQLRDCYRIAHLREYSKYSGDSSAGRSWATDLDDWCLDHDELGTLIWMATKLDPV
;
A
#
# COMPACT_ATOMS: atom_id res chain seq x y z
N MET A 1 -2.12 11.22 6.00
CA MET A 1 -1.69 10.14 5.08
C MET A 1 -1.91 10.52 3.61
N LEU A 2 -1.88 11.80 3.25
CA LEU A 2 -2.13 12.29 1.89
C LEU A 2 -0.84 12.83 1.28
N ILE A 3 -0.83 12.98 -0.04
CA ILE A 3 0.28 13.61 -0.77
C ILE A 3 0.38 15.08 -0.34
N ASN A 4 1.56 15.53 0.13
CA ASN A 4 1.82 16.91 0.51
C ASN A 4 3.28 17.31 0.19
N GLY A 5 3.48 17.96 -0.96
CA GLY A 5 4.81 18.34 -1.44
C GLY A 5 5.70 17.11 -1.66
N LEU A 6 6.81 17.05 -0.93
CA LEU A 6 7.72 15.90 -0.92
C LEU A 6 7.27 14.74 -0.02
N ASN A 7 6.30 14.98 0.86
CA ASN A 7 5.79 13.97 1.78
C ASN A 7 4.75 13.11 1.09
N LEU A 8 5.04 11.80 1.01
CA LEU A 8 4.18 10.82 0.37
C LEU A 8 3.62 9.83 1.42
N PRO A 9 2.42 9.27 1.19
CA PRO A 9 1.87 8.20 2.03
C PRO A 9 2.82 7.00 2.11
N PRO A 10 2.76 6.19 3.18
CA PRO A 10 3.68 5.07 3.43
C PRO A 10 3.54 3.88 2.45
N PHE A 11 2.69 4.02 1.43
CA PHE A 11 2.52 3.05 0.35
C PHE A 11 2.89 3.62 -1.03
N ILE A 12 3.43 4.85 -1.10
CA ILE A 12 3.85 5.51 -2.33
C ILE A 12 5.34 5.88 -2.20
N SER A 13 6.14 5.46 -3.17
CA SER A 13 7.52 5.92 -3.34
C SER A 13 7.62 6.75 -4.62
N PRO A 14 8.38 7.86 -4.64
CA PRO A 14 8.61 8.60 -5.86
C PRO A 14 9.61 7.83 -6.74
N PRO A 15 9.48 7.86 -8.08
CA PRO A 15 10.46 7.22 -8.97
C PRO A 15 11.90 7.72 -8.76
N CYS A 16 12.06 8.99 -8.38
CA CYS A 16 13.37 9.57 -8.08
C CYS A 16 14.03 9.05 -6.80
N CYS A 17 13.31 8.28 -5.96
CA CYS A 17 13.80 7.81 -4.66
C CYS A 17 14.33 8.91 -3.71
N GLY A 18 14.00 10.18 -3.97
CA GLY A 18 14.51 11.35 -3.23
C GLY A 18 15.81 11.95 -3.76
N ASP A 19 16.39 11.40 -4.83
CA ASP A 19 17.72 11.78 -5.35
C ASP A 19 17.65 12.87 -6.45
N GLU A 20 16.46 13.17 -6.99
CA GLU A 20 16.31 14.10 -8.10
C GLU A 20 16.22 15.56 -7.66
N ARG A 21 17.20 16.36 -8.09
CA ARG A 21 17.31 17.78 -7.75
C ARG A 21 16.08 18.60 -8.12
N GLN A 22 15.46 18.33 -9.27
CA GLN A 22 14.27 19.07 -9.73
C GLN A 22 13.07 18.90 -8.79
N CYS A 23 12.88 17.69 -8.24
CA CYS A 23 11.85 17.45 -7.24
C CYS A 23 12.13 18.21 -5.94
N GLN A 24 13.40 18.24 -5.51
CA GLN A 24 13.82 18.98 -4.32
C GLN A 24 13.64 20.50 -4.48
N GLU A 25 14.07 21.05 -5.62
CA GLU A 25 13.98 22.49 -5.94
C GLU A 25 12.53 22.97 -6.04
N SER A 26 11.65 22.15 -6.63
CA SER A 26 10.22 22.48 -6.75
C SER A 26 9.41 22.21 -5.49
N GLY A 27 10.01 21.60 -4.46
CA GLY A 27 9.32 21.22 -3.22
C GLY A 27 8.22 20.17 -3.40
N SER A 28 8.16 19.50 -4.56
CA SER A 28 7.14 18.50 -4.90
C SER A 28 7.66 17.49 -5.92
N HIS A 29 7.14 16.25 -5.88
CA HIS A 29 7.57 15.21 -6.80
C HIS A 29 6.98 15.41 -8.20
N GLN A 30 7.77 15.97 -9.11
CA GLN A 30 7.43 16.14 -10.53
C GLN A 30 7.55 14.83 -11.33
N CYS A 31 8.24 13.83 -10.76
CA CYS A 31 8.45 12.52 -11.36
C CYS A 31 7.31 11.52 -11.09
N LEU A 32 6.21 11.92 -10.45
CA LEU A 32 5.11 11.00 -10.16
C LEU A 32 4.43 10.52 -11.46
N PRO A 33 4.02 9.24 -11.53
CA PRO A 33 3.19 8.74 -12.62
C PRO A 33 1.87 9.52 -12.76
N GLN A 34 1.33 9.57 -13.97
CA GLN A 34 0.17 10.40 -14.33
C GLN A 34 -1.06 10.20 -13.41
N PRO A 35 -1.45 8.98 -12.98
CA PRO A 35 -2.53 8.81 -12.00
C PRO A 35 -2.28 9.53 -10.66
N LEU A 36 -1.03 9.53 -10.18
CA LEU A 36 -0.66 10.20 -8.92
C LEU A 36 -0.51 11.72 -9.09
N VAL A 37 -0.13 12.21 -10.28
CA VAL A 37 -0.14 13.65 -10.58
C VAL A 37 -1.57 14.21 -10.55
N ALA A 38 -2.52 13.49 -11.15
CA ALA A 38 -3.94 13.85 -11.10
C ALA A 38 -4.45 13.81 -9.65
N CYS A 39 -4.14 12.73 -8.91
CA CYS A 39 -4.48 12.57 -7.50
C CYS A 39 -3.92 13.69 -6.62
N ALA A 40 -2.64 14.05 -6.78
CA ALA A 40 -2.00 15.12 -6.04
C ALA A 40 -2.67 16.49 -6.31
N SER A 41 -3.13 16.73 -7.54
CA SER A 41 -3.87 17.95 -7.89
C SER A 41 -5.25 17.99 -7.22
N ILE A 42 -5.96 16.86 -7.20
CA ILE A 42 -7.25 16.73 -6.51
C ILE A 42 -7.09 16.87 -4.99
N ILE A 43 -6.03 16.29 -4.40
CA ILE A 43 -5.73 16.44 -2.97
C ILE A 43 -5.42 17.89 -2.61
N ARG A 44 -4.70 18.63 -3.46
CA ARG A 44 -4.48 20.07 -3.25
C ARG A 44 -5.80 20.86 -3.29
N MET A 45 -6.67 20.56 -4.25
CA MET A 45 -8.02 21.15 -4.29
C MET A 45 -8.82 20.80 -3.03
N TRP A 46 -8.72 19.57 -2.55
CA TRP A 46 -9.34 19.11 -1.31
C TRP A 46 -8.81 19.86 -0.09
N GLN A 47 -7.50 20.05 0.05
CA GLN A 47 -6.91 20.78 1.17
C GLN A 47 -7.32 22.27 1.17
N ALA A 48 -7.56 22.84 -0.01
CA ALA A 48 -8.08 24.19 -0.19
C ALA A 48 -9.62 24.25 -0.30
N ASN A 49 -10.35 23.21 0.13
CA ASN A 49 -11.79 23.17 -0.05
C ASN A 49 -12.52 24.24 0.79
N SER A 50 -13.69 24.62 0.30
CA SER A 50 -14.69 25.43 0.98
C SER A 50 -16.06 24.76 0.83
N PRO A 51 -17.04 25.06 1.69
CA PRO A 51 -18.39 24.49 1.55
C PRO A 51 -18.97 24.62 0.13
N ASP A 52 -18.64 25.71 -0.57
CA ASP A 52 -19.13 26.02 -1.91
C ASP A 52 -18.53 25.15 -3.02
N ASN A 53 -17.32 24.61 -2.84
CA ASN A 53 -16.62 23.83 -3.87
C ASN A 53 -16.56 22.32 -3.60
N LYS A 54 -17.04 21.85 -2.44
CA LYS A 54 -17.03 20.42 -2.06
C LYS A 54 -17.71 19.51 -3.10
N ALA A 55 -18.89 19.89 -3.58
CA ALA A 55 -19.62 19.12 -4.58
C ALA A 55 -18.84 18.98 -5.90
N PHE A 56 -18.11 20.04 -6.29
CA PHE A 56 -17.25 20.03 -7.46
C PHE A 56 -16.08 19.08 -7.26
N ILE A 57 -15.40 19.13 -6.11
CA ILE A 57 -14.25 18.25 -5.82
C ILE A 57 -14.69 16.78 -5.84
N TRP A 58 -15.84 16.44 -5.26
CA TRP A 58 -16.37 15.07 -5.31
C TRP A 58 -16.70 14.60 -6.71
N ARG A 59 -17.26 15.48 -7.55
CA ARG A 59 -17.47 15.19 -8.97
C ARG A 59 -16.14 14.91 -9.68
N THR A 60 -15.10 15.70 -9.40
CA THR A 60 -13.76 15.49 -9.96
C THR A 60 -13.17 14.15 -9.51
N ILE A 61 -13.24 13.82 -8.21
CA ILE A 61 -12.79 12.53 -7.67
C ILE A 61 -13.50 11.38 -8.39
N TYR A 62 -14.82 11.47 -8.55
CA TYR A 62 -15.60 10.42 -9.22
C TYR A 62 -15.24 10.28 -10.69
N MET A 63 -15.11 11.38 -11.42
CA MET A 63 -14.71 11.34 -12.83
C MET A 63 -13.32 10.71 -13.01
N GLU A 64 -12.36 11.09 -12.16
CA GLU A 64 -11.01 10.52 -12.21
C GLU A 64 -11.04 9.03 -11.81
N GLN A 65 -11.81 8.65 -10.79
CA GLN A 65 -11.98 7.25 -10.40
C GLN A 65 -12.57 6.39 -11.54
N GLN A 66 -13.59 6.89 -12.26
CA GLN A 66 -14.16 6.19 -13.41
C GLN A 66 -13.15 6.06 -14.55
N LYS A 67 -12.38 7.13 -14.82
CA LYS A 67 -11.29 7.09 -15.81
C LYS A 67 -10.26 6.03 -15.46
N LEU A 68 -9.76 6.03 -14.21
CA LEU A 68 -8.80 5.03 -13.74
C LEU A 68 -9.34 3.61 -13.92
N LEU A 69 -10.59 3.35 -13.53
CA LEU A 69 -11.22 2.04 -13.70
C LEU A 69 -11.37 1.65 -15.18
N HIS A 70 -11.69 2.59 -16.06
CA HIS A 70 -11.88 2.32 -17.48
C HIS A 70 -10.56 1.99 -18.19
N GLU A 71 -9.48 2.70 -17.85
CA GLU A 71 -8.19 2.61 -18.54
C GLU A 71 -7.27 1.53 -17.94
N HIS A 72 -7.56 1.00 -16.74
CA HIS A 72 -6.62 0.19 -15.97
C HIS A 72 -6.07 -1.06 -16.67
N GLU A 73 -6.85 -1.71 -17.55
CA GLU A 73 -6.42 -2.90 -18.27
C GLU A 73 -5.31 -2.61 -19.29
N SER A 74 -5.21 -1.35 -19.72
CA SER A 74 -4.17 -0.88 -20.65
C SER A 74 -2.91 -0.35 -19.96
N TYR A 75 -2.94 -0.20 -18.63
CA TYR A 75 -1.81 0.33 -17.90
C TYR A 75 -0.68 -0.68 -17.78
N GLU A 76 0.54 -0.19 -17.97
CA GLU A 76 1.73 -0.90 -17.55
C GLU A 76 1.81 -1.01 -16.02
N LYS A 77 2.68 -1.91 -15.52
CA LYS A 77 2.81 -2.25 -14.10
C LYS A 77 2.89 -1.04 -13.17
N GLU A 78 3.79 -0.09 -13.44
CA GLU A 78 4.00 1.08 -12.58
C GLU A 78 2.79 2.03 -12.58
N THR A 79 2.22 2.26 -13.76
CA THR A 79 1.02 3.09 -13.92
C THR A 79 -0.19 2.45 -13.24
N LEU A 80 -0.32 1.12 -13.28
CA LEU A 80 -1.37 0.39 -12.58
C LEU A 80 -1.22 0.49 -11.05
N ILE A 81 0.01 0.35 -10.51
CA ILE A 81 0.28 0.57 -9.09
C ILE A 81 -0.12 1.99 -8.68
N ALA A 82 0.30 2.99 -9.46
CA ALA A 82 -0.04 4.40 -9.25
C ALA A 82 -1.57 4.65 -9.28
N ALA A 83 -2.29 4.01 -10.18
CA ALA A 83 -3.75 4.09 -10.27
C ALA A 83 -4.44 3.48 -9.05
N VAL A 84 -3.98 2.33 -8.56
CA VAL A 84 -4.49 1.71 -7.32
C VAL A 84 -4.21 2.62 -6.11
N GLN A 85 -3.00 3.16 -6.00
CA GLN A 85 -2.63 4.10 -4.93
C GLN A 85 -3.52 5.36 -4.94
N ALA A 86 -3.80 5.93 -6.12
CA ALA A 86 -4.70 7.07 -6.28
C ALA A 86 -6.13 6.74 -5.83
N ALA A 87 -6.69 5.59 -6.23
CA ALA A 87 -8.02 5.17 -5.81
C ALA A 87 -8.13 4.89 -4.30
N VAL A 88 -7.07 4.36 -3.68
CA VAL A 88 -6.97 4.23 -2.22
C VAL A 88 -6.97 5.60 -1.54
N LEU A 89 -6.25 6.58 -2.07
CA LEU A 89 -6.26 7.95 -1.54
C LEU A 89 -7.66 8.59 -1.63
N TYR A 90 -8.37 8.40 -2.74
CA TYR A 90 -9.77 8.85 -2.85
C TYR A 90 -10.69 8.16 -1.83
N THR A 91 -10.43 6.90 -1.51
CA THR A 91 -11.16 6.18 -0.45
C THR A 91 -10.87 6.79 0.93
N ILE A 92 -9.60 7.14 1.21
CA ILE A 92 -9.22 7.83 2.46
C ILE A 92 -9.95 9.18 2.57
N LEU A 93 -9.97 9.99 1.51
CA LEU A 93 -10.70 11.27 1.49
C LEU A 93 -12.20 11.08 1.80
N HIS A 94 -12.79 9.99 1.32
CA HIS A 94 -14.19 9.69 1.61
C HIS A 94 -14.41 9.31 3.08
N ILE A 95 -13.48 8.56 3.67
CA ILE A 95 -13.55 8.16 5.08
C ILE A 95 -13.42 9.38 6.01
N GLU A 96 -12.64 10.38 5.63
CA GLU A 96 -12.54 11.65 6.38
C GLU A 96 -13.86 12.44 6.39
N GLU A 97 -14.77 12.22 5.43
CA GLU A 97 -15.99 13.01 5.22
C GLU A 97 -17.27 12.14 5.09
N VAL A 98 -17.32 11.00 5.79
CA VAL A 98 -18.43 10.01 5.74
C VAL A 98 -19.81 10.63 5.99
N ALA A 99 -19.90 11.72 6.75
CA ALA A 99 -21.16 12.36 7.09
C ALA A 99 -21.84 13.11 5.91
N SER A 100 -21.07 13.51 4.88
CA SER A 100 -21.53 14.46 3.86
C SER A 100 -21.78 13.85 2.47
N ILE A 101 -21.46 12.57 2.26
CA ILE A 101 -21.40 11.96 0.93
C ILE A 101 -22.31 10.74 0.81
N PRO A 102 -23.05 10.57 -0.31
CA PRO A 102 -23.88 9.40 -0.52
C PRO A 102 -23.10 8.07 -0.49
N LYS A 103 -23.65 7.06 0.19
CA LYS A 103 -23.05 5.72 0.36
C LYS A 103 -22.68 5.01 -0.95
N HIS A 104 -23.34 5.33 -2.07
CA HIS A 104 -23.03 4.70 -3.36
C HIS A 104 -21.65 5.11 -3.90
N TYR A 105 -21.13 6.27 -3.51
CA TYR A 105 -19.78 6.70 -3.89
C TYR A 105 -18.70 5.81 -3.26
N VAL A 106 -18.82 5.52 -1.96
CA VAL A 106 -17.85 4.62 -1.29
C VAL A 106 -17.88 3.23 -1.91
N ARG A 107 -19.07 2.72 -2.24
CA ARG A 107 -19.20 1.42 -2.90
C ARG A 107 -18.50 1.41 -4.27
N SER A 108 -18.64 2.48 -5.05
CA SER A 108 -17.96 2.61 -6.34
C SER A 108 -16.44 2.64 -6.19
N LEU A 109 -15.92 3.43 -5.24
CA LEU A 109 -14.50 3.50 -4.91
C LEU A 109 -13.94 2.13 -4.50
N LEU A 110 -14.64 1.41 -3.63
CA LEU A 110 -14.23 0.07 -3.20
C LEU A 110 -14.24 -0.96 -4.34
N ILE A 111 -15.23 -0.91 -5.22
CA ILE A 111 -15.26 -1.76 -6.42
C ILE A 111 -14.04 -1.45 -7.28
N THR A 112 -13.74 -0.17 -7.53
CA THR A 112 -12.57 0.23 -8.30
C THR A 112 -11.26 -0.23 -7.68
N VAL A 113 -11.06 -0.01 -6.38
CA VAL A 113 -9.87 -0.49 -5.67
C VAL A 113 -9.78 -2.01 -5.77
N GLY A 114 -10.86 -2.75 -5.52
CA GLY A 114 -10.90 -4.21 -5.59
C GLY A 114 -10.57 -4.75 -6.97
N THR A 115 -11.21 -4.22 -8.02
CA THR A 115 -10.99 -4.62 -9.42
C THR A 115 -9.56 -4.34 -9.86
N MET A 116 -9.06 -3.11 -9.67
CA MET A 116 -7.71 -2.77 -10.11
C MET A 116 -6.63 -3.48 -9.28
N THR A 117 -6.86 -3.71 -7.99
CA THR A 117 -5.95 -4.51 -7.15
C THR A 117 -5.92 -5.97 -7.64
N PHE A 118 -7.06 -6.53 -8.02
CA PHE A 118 -7.11 -7.86 -8.62
C PHE A 118 -6.32 -7.90 -9.94
N SER A 119 -6.51 -6.94 -10.84
CA SER A 119 -5.73 -6.85 -12.07
C SER A 119 -4.23 -6.72 -11.79
N MET A 120 -3.84 -5.87 -10.83
CA MET A 120 -2.46 -5.66 -10.38
C MET A 120 -1.83 -6.96 -9.85
N MET A 121 -2.57 -7.74 -9.07
CA MET A 121 -2.08 -9.02 -8.52
C MET A 121 -1.97 -10.14 -9.57
N ASN A 122 -2.67 -10.03 -10.71
CA ASN A 122 -2.63 -11.03 -11.78
C ASN A 122 -1.63 -10.70 -12.90
N VAL A 123 -0.93 -9.55 -12.83
CA VAL A 123 0.21 -9.28 -13.71
C VAL A 123 1.26 -10.36 -13.45
N ARG A 124 1.57 -11.15 -14.49
CA ARG A 124 2.63 -12.18 -14.43
C ARG A 124 3.92 -11.49 -13.98
N ASP A 125 4.60 -12.05 -12.97
CA ASP A 125 5.77 -11.53 -12.23
C ASP A 125 5.52 -10.97 -10.81
N MET A 126 4.26 -10.87 -10.34
CA MET A 126 3.98 -10.21 -9.04
C MET A 126 3.90 -11.13 -7.80
N ASP A 127 3.74 -12.45 -7.97
CA ASP A 127 3.83 -13.45 -6.88
C ASP A 127 5.27 -13.99 -6.72
N TYR A 128 6.21 -13.50 -7.55
CA TYR A 128 7.64 -13.74 -7.39
C TYR A 128 8.17 -12.89 -6.22
N CYS A 129 7.99 -13.39 -4.99
CA CYS A 129 8.98 -13.08 -3.96
C CYS A 129 10.32 -13.58 -4.50
N HIS A 130 11.32 -12.71 -4.71
CA HIS A 130 12.62 -13.09 -5.28
C HIS A 130 13.17 -14.34 -4.58
N GLN A 131 13.01 -15.49 -5.24
CA GLN A 131 13.56 -16.80 -4.86
C GLN A 131 14.97 -16.99 -5.45
N THR A 132 15.50 -15.96 -6.11
CA THR A 132 16.83 -15.96 -6.71
C THR A 132 17.85 -15.44 -5.72
N ASP A 133 19.07 -16.00 -5.73
CA ASP A 133 20.21 -15.49 -4.95
C ASP A 133 20.71 -14.11 -5.47
N GLU A 134 20.04 -13.53 -6.47
CA GLU A 134 20.39 -12.27 -7.08
C GLU A 134 19.68 -11.10 -6.38
N VAL A 135 20.47 -10.09 -5.99
CA VAL A 135 19.94 -8.85 -5.40
C VAL A 135 19.19 -8.07 -6.49
N PRO A 136 17.89 -7.78 -6.32
CA PRO A 136 17.12 -7.04 -7.32
C PRO A 136 17.63 -5.60 -7.44
N SER A 137 17.25 -4.95 -8.55
CA SER A 137 17.42 -3.49 -8.62
C SER A 137 16.53 -2.82 -7.56
N ARG A 138 17.00 -1.70 -6.98
CA ARG A 138 16.20 -0.93 -6.02
C ARG A 138 14.86 -0.50 -6.61
N HIS A 139 14.85 -0.13 -7.89
CA HIS A 139 13.65 0.27 -8.62
C HIS A 139 12.60 -0.86 -8.66
N GLU A 140 13.01 -2.04 -9.08
CA GLU A 140 12.15 -3.23 -9.12
C GLU A 140 11.63 -3.60 -7.71
N TRP A 141 12.53 -3.56 -6.71
CA TRP A 141 12.14 -3.80 -5.33
C TRP A 141 11.12 -2.76 -4.84
N ILE A 142 11.30 -1.47 -5.13
CA ILE A 142 10.35 -0.41 -4.77
C ILE A 142 9.00 -0.63 -5.43
N CYS A 143 8.96 -1.06 -6.70
CA CYS A 143 7.71 -1.36 -7.39
C CYS A 143 6.96 -2.50 -6.69
N ASN A 144 7.65 -3.59 -6.38
CA ASN A 144 7.06 -4.74 -5.68
C ASN A 144 6.61 -4.37 -4.26
N GLN A 145 7.41 -3.57 -3.53
CA GLN A 145 7.05 -3.08 -2.21
C GLN A 145 5.87 -2.12 -2.22
N SER A 146 5.79 -1.23 -3.21
CA SER A 146 4.67 -0.29 -3.36
C SER A 146 3.36 -1.04 -3.56
N MET A 147 3.38 -2.11 -4.37
CA MET A 147 2.26 -3.03 -4.51
C MET A 147 1.90 -3.70 -3.16
N TRP A 148 2.86 -4.31 -2.47
CA TRP A 148 2.58 -4.99 -1.20
C TRP A 148 2.04 -4.03 -0.14
N ARG A 149 2.58 -2.81 -0.08
CA ARG A 149 2.16 -1.75 0.84
C ARG A 149 0.73 -1.29 0.55
N VAL A 150 0.37 -1.02 -0.71
CA VAL A 150 -0.99 -0.57 -1.06
C VAL A 150 -2.02 -1.69 -0.88
N THR A 151 -1.67 -2.95 -1.19
CA THR A 151 -2.55 -4.10 -0.96
C THR A 151 -2.73 -4.38 0.54
N SER A 152 -1.65 -4.28 1.33
CA SER A 152 -1.72 -4.42 2.79
C SER A 152 -2.53 -3.32 3.46
N PHE A 153 -2.39 -2.08 2.97
CA PHE A 153 -3.20 -0.97 3.41
C PHE A 153 -4.67 -1.20 3.10
N SER A 154 -4.99 -1.62 1.86
CA SER A 154 -6.36 -1.92 1.44
C SER A 154 -6.98 -3.05 2.26
N TYR A 155 -6.19 -4.07 2.59
CA TYR A 155 -6.59 -5.13 3.50
C TYR A 155 -6.91 -4.56 4.90
N ALA A 156 -6.00 -3.80 5.50
CA ALA A 156 -6.21 -3.24 6.84
C ALA A 156 -7.43 -2.31 6.89
N LEU A 157 -7.63 -1.51 5.84
CA LEU A 157 -8.79 -0.65 5.69
C LEU A 157 -10.10 -1.43 5.64
N ASN A 158 -10.11 -2.55 4.92
CA ASN A 158 -11.27 -3.44 4.84
C ASN A 158 -11.62 -4.07 6.20
N GLU A 159 -10.61 -4.55 6.93
CA GLU A 159 -10.81 -5.13 8.26
C GLU A 159 -11.31 -4.09 9.28
N LEU A 160 -10.73 -2.88 9.26
CA LEU A 160 -11.04 -1.84 10.23
C LEU A 160 -12.41 -1.20 10.04
N LEU A 161 -12.83 -1.01 8.79
CA LEU A 161 -13.99 -0.19 8.49
C LEU A 161 -15.21 -1.01 8.05
N HIS A 162 -15.04 -2.32 7.80
CA HIS A 162 -16.08 -3.22 7.30
C HIS A 162 -16.82 -2.69 6.06
N ILE A 163 -16.22 -1.75 5.31
CA ILE A 163 -16.91 -0.98 4.25
C ILE A 163 -17.18 -1.86 3.03
N ALA A 164 -16.44 -2.96 2.86
CA ALA A 164 -16.68 -3.88 1.77
C ALA A 164 -16.76 -5.33 2.27
N LYS A 165 -17.92 -5.95 2.06
CA LYS A 165 -17.95 -7.37 1.73
C LYS A 165 -17.36 -7.53 0.32
N ILE A 166 -16.08 -7.22 0.13
CA ILE A 166 -15.31 -7.85 -0.95
C ILE A 166 -15.53 -9.34 -0.71
N PRO A 167 -15.88 -10.16 -1.73
CA PRO A 167 -16.06 -11.58 -1.51
C PRO A 167 -14.77 -12.12 -0.89
N SER A 168 -14.76 -12.27 0.43
CA SER A 168 -13.81 -13.13 1.08
C SER A 168 -14.15 -14.47 0.43
N SER A 169 -13.26 -15.01 -0.38
CA SER A 169 -13.35 -16.42 -0.71
C SER A 169 -13.55 -17.13 0.63
N GLY A 170 -14.69 -17.81 0.78
CA GLY A 170 -15.19 -18.29 2.06
C GLY A 170 -14.10 -18.93 2.89
N ASN A 171 -14.14 -18.67 4.20
CA ASN A 171 -13.13 -18.88 5.23
C ASN A 171 -12.13 -17.73 5.41
N GLY A 172 -12.58 -16.59 5.95
CA GLY A 172 -11.90 -15.66 6.89
C GLY A 172 -10.38 -15.44 6.82
N GLY A 173 -9.75 -15.72 5.68
CA GLY A 173 -8.31 -15.96 5.59
C GLY A 173 -7.77 -16.09 4.15
N GLY A 174 -8.63 -16.17 3.13
CA GLY A 174 -8.24 -16.18 1.72
C GLY A 174 -7.38 -14.96 1.31
N PRO A 175 -7.82 -13.72 1.60
CA PRO A 175 -7.01 -12.52 1.33
C PRO A 175 -5.73 -12.45 2.18
N CYS A 176 -5.82 -12.70 3.50
CA CYS A 176 -4.66 -12.66 4.41
C CYS A 176 -3.51 -13.59 3.98
N ARG A 177 -3.85 -14.75 3.39
CA ARG A 177 -2.89 -15.73 2.88
C ARG A 177 -2.22 -15.31 1.58
N ARG A 178 -2.76 -14.32 0.85
CA ARG A 178 -2.21 -13.82 -0.42
C ARG A 178 -1.49 -12.48 -0.27
N VAL A 179 -1.80 -11.71 0.77
CA VAL A 179 -1.19 -10.39 0.97
C VAL A 179 0.16 -10.52 1.69
N HIS A 180 1.22 -10.06 1.02
CA HIS A 180 2.56 -9.96 1.58
C HIS A 180 2.64 -8.88 2.66
N LEU A 181 3.46 -9.14 3.68
CA LEU A 181 3.80 -8.14 4.69
C LEU A 181 4.76 -7.11 4.08
N PRO A 182 4.55 -5.81 4.30
CA PRO A 182 5.50 -4.79 3.88
C PRO A 182 6.88 -5.00 4.48
N SER A 183 7.91 -4.55 3.77
CA SER A 183 9.26 -4.42 4.32
C SER A 183 9.30 -3.52 5.56
N THR A 184 10.38 -3.63 6.32
CA THR A 184 10.66 -2.74 7.45
C THR A 184 10.87 -1.30 6.99
N ARG A 185 10.67 -0.36 7.92
CA ARG A 185 10.88 1.07 7.73
C ARG A 185 12.29 1.35 7.22
N SER A 186 13.32 0.78 7.83
CA SER A 186 14.73 1.05 7.43
C SER A 186 15.00 0.76 5.96
N LEU A 187 14.34 -0.25 5.39
CA LEU A 187 14.45 -0.57 3.96
C LEU A 187 13.67 0.39 3.08
N TRP A 188 12.45 0.71 3.48
CA TRP A 188 11.58 1.60 2.73
C TRP A 188 12.09 3.05 2.69
N THR A 189 12.64 3.54 3.80
CA THR A 189 13.09 4.92 3.96
C THR A 189 14.57 5.12 3.68
N ALA A 190 15.27 4.11 3.13
CA ALA A 190 16.68 4.22 2.79
C ALA A 190 16.91 5.43 1.87
N LYS A 191 17.92 6.25 2.16
CA LYS A 191 18.15 7.53 1.44
C LYS A 191 19.02 7.37 0.21
N SER A 192 19.68 6.23 0.06
CA SER A 192 20.55 5.96 -1.09
C SER A 192 20.48 4.49 -1.49
N ASN A 193 20.86 4.19 -2.73
CA ASN A 193 20.95 2.81 -3.19
C ASN A 193 21.95 1.99 -2.36
N LEU A 194 23.06 2.60 -1.94
CA LEU A 194 24.07 1.96 -1.09
C LEU A 194 23.52 1.61 0.30
N GLU A 195 22.77 2.52 0.92
CA GLU A 195 22.09 2.26 2.19
C GLU A 195 21.05 1.14 2.05
N TRP A 196 20.23 1.21 1.00
CA TRP A 196 19.23 0.19 0.70
C TRP A 196 19.87 -1.19 0.52
N GLN A 197 20.93 -1.31 -0.28
CA GLN A 197 21.67 -2.57 -0.50
C GLN A 197 22.22 -3.15 0.80
N ARG A 198 22.80 -2.31 1.68
CA ARG A 198 23.32 -2.75 2.97
C ARG A 198 22.22 -3.29 3.88
N GLN A 199 21.09 -2.59 3.97
CA GLN A 199 19.94 -3.03 4.77
C GLN A 199 19.33 -4.31 4.18
N TYR A 200 19.25 -4.41 2.86
CA TYR A 200 18.68 -5.56 2.15
C TYR A 200 19.55 -6.80 2.37
N ALA A 201 20.87 -6.69 2.22
CA ALA A 201 21.81 -7.78 2.51
C ALA A 201 21.76 -8.21 3.99
N LYS A 202 21.64 -7.27 4.93
CA LYS A 202 21.48 -7.56 6.36
C LYS A 202 20.17 -8.30 6.64
N GLN A 203 19.08 -7.97 5.95
CA GLN A 203 17.82 -8.67 6.11
C GLN A 203 17.89 -10.08 5.51
N LEU A 204 18.48 -10.23 4.31
CA LEU A 204 18.66 -11.53 3.67
C LEU A 204 19.52 -12.48 4.51
N SER A 205 20.60 -12.00 5.13
CA SER A 205 21.48 -12.84 5.95
C SER A 205 20.82 -13.36 7.24
N LYS A 206 19.78 -12.68 7.72
CA LYS A 206 19.02 -13.06 8.91
C LYS A 206 17.80 -13.93 8.62
N ARG A 207 17.23 -13.81 7.41
CA ARG A 207 15.96 -14.47 7.05
C ARG A 207 16.07 -15.98 7.20
N GLN A 208 15.15 -16.55 7.97
CA GLN A 208 15.03 -18.01 8.09
C GLN A 208 14.05 -18.59 7.07
N LEU A 209 13.06 -17.81 6.64
CA LEU A 209 12.16 -18.16 5.54
C LEU A 209 12.74 -17.69 4.20
N ARG A 210 12.75 -18.61 3.21
CA ARG A 210 13.04 -18.26 1.81
C ARG A 210 11.91 -17.43 1.18
N ASP A 211 10.68 -17.59 1.66
CA ASP A 211 9.51 -16.85 1.18
C ASP A 211 9.27 -15.55 1.95
N CYS A 212 8.59 -14.61 1.29
CA CYS A 212 8.18 -13.34 1.88
C CYS A 212 7.08 -13.57 2.93
N TYR A 213 7.18 -12.90 4.08
CA TYR A 213 6.13 -12.94 5.11
C TYR A 213 4.81 -12.43 4.54
N ARG A 214 3.71 -12.95 5.09
CA ARG A 214 2.35 -12.63 4.69
C ARG A 214 1.58 -12.17 5.92
N ILE A 215 0.51 -11.42 5.71
CA ILE A 215 -0.36 -10.95 6.80
C ILE A 215 -0.90 -12.12 7.63
N ALA A 216 -1.13 -13.29 7.00
CA ALA A 216 -1.50 -14.51 7.72
C ALA A 216 -0.48 -14.92 8.78
N HIS A 217 0.83 -14.81 8.52
CA HIS A 217 1.87 -15.11 9.53
C HIS A 217 1.82 -14.12 10.69
N LEU A 218 1.58 -12.84 10.42
CA LEU A 218 1.45 -11.82 11.45
C LEU A 218 0.19 -12.01 12.31
N ARG A 219 -0.92 -12.42 11.70
CA ARG A 219 -2.17 -12.77 12.41
C ARG A 219 -2.04 -14.07 13.21
N GLU A 220 -1.23 -15.02 12.72
CA GLU A 220 -0.87 -16.19 13.50
C GLU A 220 -0.05 -15.75 14.72
N TYR A 221 1.03 -14.98 14.50
CA TYR A 221 1.88 -14.43 15.55
C TYR A 221 1.10 -13.70 16.65
N SER A 222 0.14 -12.83 16.29
CA SER A 222 -0.64 -12.05 17.26
C SER A 222 -1.47 -12.90 18.22
N LYS A 223 -1.85 -14.12 17.82
CA LYS A 223 -2.61 -15.07 18.67
C LYS A 223 -1.76 -15.78 19.72
N TYR A 224 -0.44 -15.81 19.53
CA TYR A 224 0.49 -16.54 20.40
C TYR A 224 1.22 -15.64 21.40
N SER A 225 0.81 -14.37 21.59
CA SER A 225 1.40 -13.48 22.61
C SER A 225 1.05 -13.99 24.02
N GLY A 226 1.74 -15.04 24.47
CA GLY A 226 1.42 -15.77 25.68
C GLY A 226 2.50 -16.77 26.07
N ASP A 227 2.67 -17.88 25.34
CA ASP A 227 3.48 -18.98 25.92
C ASP A 227 4.08 -20.04 24.97
N SER A 228 3.98 -19.95 23.63
CA SER A 228 4.51 -21.02 22.75
C SER A 228 4.89 -20.59 21.34
N SER A 229 5.72 -19.55 21.17
CA SER A 229 6.47 -19.37 19.90
C SER A 229 7.69 -20.31 19.79
N ALA A 230 7.99 -21.06 20.85
CA ALA A 230 9.05 -22.05 20.91
C ALA A 230 8.90 -23.09 19.78
N GLY A 231 9.72 -22.95 18.74
CA GLY A 231 9.80 -23.90 17.63
C GLY A 231 9.44 -23.36 16.24
N ARG A 232 8.96 -22.11 16.10
CA ARG A 232 8.70 -21.53 14.78
C ARG A 232 9.78 -20.53 14.37
N SER A 233 10.60 -20.93 13.41
CA SER A 233 11.74 -20.16 12.85
C SER A 233 11.37 -18.73 12.41
N TRP A 234 10.13 -18.52 11.97
CA TRP A 234 9.66 -17.22 11.49
C TRP A 234 9.26 -16.22 12.59
N ALA A 235 9.14 -16.66 13.85
CA ALA A 235 8.74 -15.78 14.94
C ALA A 235 9.79 -14.70 15.22
N THR A 236 11.07 -15.05 15.22
CA THR A 236 12.19 -14.12 15.40
C THR A 236 12.24 -13.06 14.30
N ASP A 237 11.93 -13.45 13.05
CA ASP A 237 11.90 -12.51 11.93
C ASP A 237 10.73 -11.52 12.05
N LEU A 238 9.60 -11.95 12.64
CA LEU A 238 8.48 -11.07 12.96
C LEU A 238 8.76 -10.20 14.19
N ASP A 239 9.59 -10.62 15.14
CA ASP A 239 10.07 -9.74 16.21
C ASP A 239 10.87 -8.57 15.61
N ASP A 240 11.83 -8.87 14.73
CA ASP A 240 12.62 -7.86 14.01
C ASP A 240 11.71 -6.92 13.19
N TRP A 241 10.66 -7.46 12.55
CA TRP A 241 9.68 -6.64 11.84
C TRP A 241 8.86 -5.76 12.78
N CYS A 242 8.38 -6.30 13.91
CA CYS A 242 7.62 -5.56 14.92
C CYS A 242 8.42 -4.39 15.51
N LEU A 243 9.74 -4.53 15.62
CA LEU A 243 10.63 -3.49 16.12
C LEU A 243 10.93 -2.37 15.10
N ASP A 244 10.78 -2.64 13.80
CA ASP A 244 11.13 -1.68 12.74
C ASP A 244 10.04 -1.54 11.66
N HIS A 245 8.77 -1.68 12.01
CA HIS A 245 7.69 -1.33 11.10
C HIS A 245 7.39 0.18 11.16
N ASP A 246 6.81 0.73 10.09
CA ASP A 246 6.39 2.14 10.02
C ASP A 246 4.92 2.32 10.45
N GLU A 247 4.34 3.48 10.16
CA GLU A 247 2.94 3.81 10.47
C GLU A 247 1.96 2.87 9.76
N LEU A 248 2.28 2.44 8.53
CA LEU A 248 1.50 1.43 7.81
C LEU A 248 1.58 0.08 8.52
N GLY A 249 2.78 -0.32 8.95
CA GLY A 249 2.97 -1.52 9.75
C GLY A 249 2.12 -1.54 11.03
N THR A 250 2.05 -0.41 11.72
CA THR A 250 1.19 -0.24 12.91
C THR A 250 -0.28 -0.49 12.56
N LEU A 251 -0.77 0.08 11.45
CA LEU A 251 -2.14 -0.10 10.99
C LEU A 251 -2.46 -1.57 10.69
N ILE A 252 -1.55 -2.25 9.99
CA ILE A 252 -1.69 -3.69 9.66
C ILE A 252 -1.69 -4.52 10.94
N TRP A 253 -0.80 -4.24 11.89
CA TRP A 253 -0.74 -4.93 13.18
C TRP A 253 -2.01 -4.77 14.00
N MET A 254 -2.63 -3.59 13.99
CA MET A 254 -3.93 -3.39 14.62
C MET A 254 -5.02 -4.20 13.93
N ALA A 255 -5.05 -4.20 12.59
CA ALA A 255 -6.03 -4.94 11.81
C ALA A 255 -5.92 -6.47 12.00
N THR A 256 -4.73 -7.03 12.25
CA THR A 256 -4.58 -8.48 12.51
C THR A 256 -5.09 -8.93 13.88
N LYS A 257 -5.32 -8.01 14.82
CA LYS A 257 -5.89 -8.30 16.14
C LYS A 257 -7.41 -8.28 16.17
N LEU A 258 -8.05 -7.81 15.10
CA LEU A 258 -9.49 -7.87 14.97
C LEU A 258 -9.92 -9.30 14.65
N ASP A 259 -11.02 -9.72 15.26
CA ASP A 259 -11.65 -10.98 14.89
C ASP A 259 -12.10 -10.90 13.41
N PRO A 260 -11.81 -11.93 12.60
CA PRO A 260 -12.30 -11.97 11.22
C PRO A 260 -13.84 -11.97 11.25
N VAL A 261 -14.43 -11.03 10.51
CA VAL A 261 -15.89 -10.93 10.32
C VAL A 261 -16.39 -12.01 9.35
#